data_AF-A0A2E3RLE1-F1
#
_entry.id   AF-A0A2E3RLE1-F1
#
_cell.length_a   1.000
_cell.length_b   1.000
_cell.length_c   1.000
_cell.angle_alpha   90.00
_cell.angle_beta   90.00
_cell.angle_gamma   90.00
#
_symmetry.space_group_name_H-M   'P 1'
#
loop_
_entity.id
_entity.type
_entity.pdbx_description
1 polymer ?
#
loop_
_entity_poly.entity_id
_entity_poly.type
_entity_poly.pdbx_seq_one_letter_code
_entity_poly.pdbx_strand_id
1 'polypeptide(L)'
;MSNINNIEAAKIIENNINLSFTFKYTDSQIHPIHFIQAIKALIGLNLDNPNRKLLDFSKSYFDKQAIDKYFSKSQTIQKVNPVVSLQDLENALKSNNRQSAIDIFNHIKLVSSEIHILEYLIEISLKQSGKSFLIIWSLYKSVLFLKDKNIDKFKELAIDILLNDKFRDINQNNSTTNINVFLKLDLSIDSLNLYAHLNEAYKTDLIRSENIQKLIESLLVHKFKDLKNNDYLEKKYEPKYPKLITKGRPYILDLINQMECKLNVDIILFLDSIRTLFRFNDKKNHKLIIYHLENKMESLYV
;
A
#
# COMPACT_ATOMS: atom_id res chain seq x y z
N MET A 1 29.99 10.65 -12.02
CA MET A 1 29.04 10.70 -10.88
C MET A 1 29.10 9.36 -10.17
N SER A 2 29.25 9.33 -8.84
CA SER A 2 29.42 8.09 -8.06
C SER A 2 28.18 7.19 -8.18
N ASN A 3 28.39 5.88 -8.36
CA ASN A 3 27.33 4.89 -8.27
C ASN A 3 26.86 4.80 -6.81
N ILE A 4 25.57 5.03 -6.57
CA ILE A 4 24.94 4.78 -5.26
C ILE A 4 24.85 3.27 -5.07
N ASN A 5 25.42 2.75 -3.99
CA ASN A 5 25.35 1.31 -3.69
C ASN A 5 24.04 0.95 -2.95
N ASN A 6 23.76 -0.35 -2.85
CA ASN A 6 22.56 -0.89 -2.18
C ASN A 6 22.42 -0.43 -0.72
N ILE A 7 23.52 -0.31 0.04
CA ILE A 7 23.53 0.11 1.44
C ILE A 7 23.09 1.57 1.56
N GLU A 8 23.62 2.44 0.70
CA GLU A 8 23.24 3.85 0.68
C GLU A 8 21.77 4.02 0.28
N ALA A 9 21.31 3.30 -0.74
CA ALA A 9 19.90 3.30 -1.13
C ALA A 9 18.98 2.84 0.01
N ALA A 10 19.34 1.77 0.72
CA ALA A 10 18.58 1.29 1.88
C ALA A 10 18.47 2.36 2.98
N LYS A 11 19.60 3.01 3.35
CA LYS A 11 19.62 4.07 4.36
C LYS A 11 18.72 5.26 3.98
N ILE A 12 18.73 5.67 2.72
CA ILE A 12 17.85 6.76 2.23
C ILE A 12 16.38 6.37 2.44
N ILE A 13 16.01 5.14 2.07
CA ILE A 13 14.64 4.65 2.22
C ILE A 13 14.25 4.50 3.70
N GLU A 14 15.14 3.97 4.54
CA GLU A 14 14.91 3.86 5.99
C GLU A 14 14.66 5.23 6.63
N ASN A 15 15.47 6.23 6.29
CA ASN A 15 15.29 7.60 6.76
C ASN A 15 13.96 8.19 6.29
N ASN A 16 13.60 8.00 5.03
CA ASN A 16 12.35 8.48 4.46
C ASN A 16 11.12 7.82 5.09
N ILE A 17 11.20 6.52 5.42
CA ILE A 17 10.15 5.80 6.15
C ILE A 17 10.00 6.37 7.56
N ASN A 18 11.10 6.48 8.31
CA ASN A 18 11.06 7.02 9.68
C ASN A 18 10.52 8.45 9.70
N LEU A 19 10.92 9.29 8.74
CA LEU A 19 10.40 10.64 8.58
C LEU A 19 8.90 10.62 8.28
N SER A 20 8.45 9.73 7.40
CA SER A 20 7.04 9.58 7.04
C SER A 20 6.15 9.24 8.24
N PHE A 21 6.61 8.43 9.19
CA PHE A 21 5.85 8.14 10.41
C PHE A 21 5.57 9.38 11.28
N THR A 22 6.39 10.42 11.15
CA THR A 22 6.21 11.66 11.91
C THR A 22 5.13 12.57 11.34
N PHE A 23 4.70 12.36 10.10
CA PHE A 23 3.73 13.24 9.45
C PHE A 23 2.30 12.89 9.84
N LYS A 24 1.49 13.93 10.04
CA LYS A 24 0.07 13.78 10.28
C LYS A 24 -0.64 13.30 9.03
N TYR A 25 -1.64 12.46 9.24
CA TYR A 25 -2.56 12.09 8.19
C TYR A 25 -3.51 13.25 7.84
N THR A 26 -3.69 13.51 6.55
CA THR A 26 -4.65 14.46 6.01
C THR A 26 -5.40 13.82 4.85
N ASP A 27 -6.74 13.87 4.88
CA ASP A 27 -7.59 13.26 3.85
C ASP A 27 -7.44 13.85 2.43
N SER A 28 -6.82 15.02 2.32
CA SER A 28 -6.66 15.73 1.05
C SER A 28 -5.49 15.24 0.20
N GLN A 29 -4.58 14.43 0.75
CA GLN A 29 -3.34 14.05 0.07
C GLN A 29 -2.93 12.61 0.37
N ILE A 30 -2.22 12.01 -0.59
CA ILE A 30 -1.60 10.69 -0.40
C ILE A 30 -0.50 10.82 0.65
N HIS A 31 -0.66 10.07 1.75
CA HIS A 31 0.34 10.09 2.82
C HIS A 31 1.71 9.56 2.34
N PRO A 32 2.84 10.20 2.71
CA PRO A 32 4.13 9.88 2.12
C PRO A 32 4.60 8.43 2.24
N ILE A 33 4.21 7.76 3.33
CA ILE A 33 4.56 6.37 3.55
C ILE A 33 4.14 5.45 2.39
N HIS A 34 3.02 5.76 1.72
CA HIS A 34 2.50 4.94 0.63
C HIS A 34 3.43 4.97 -0.58
N PHE A 35 3.79 6.16 -1.06
CA PHE A 35 4.67 6.27 -2.22
C PHE A 35 6.13 5.95 -1.88
N ILE A 36 6.61 6.18 -0.65
CA ILE A 36 7.95 5.73 -0.24
C ILE A 36 8.06 4.21 -0.27
N GLN A 37 7.02 3.47 0.15
CA GLN A 37 6.99 2.02 -0.01
C GLN A 37 6.99 1.61 -1.49
N ALA A 38 6.27 2.32 -2.35
CA ALA A 38 6.30 2.09 -3.79
C ALA A 38 7.71 2.31 -4.38
N ILE A 39 8.39 3.40 -4.00
CA ILE A 39 9.78 3.68 -4.40
C ILE A 39 10.72 2.55 -3.94
N LYS A 40 10.63 2.14 -2.68
CA LYS A 40 11.41 1.01 -2.15
C LYS A 40 11.21 -0.25 -3.00
N ALA A 41 9.96 -0.58 -3.31
CA ALA A 41 9.63 -1.79 -4.05
C ALA A 41 10.11 -1.73 -5.51
N LEU A 42 10.07 -0.56 -6.14
CA LEU A 42 10.62 -0.33 -7.48
C LEU A 42 12.15 -0.39 -7.48
N ILE A 43 12.83 0.25 -6.52
CA ILE A 43 14.29 0.15 -6.36
C ILE A 43 14.71 -1.30 -6.15
N GLY A 44 13.92 -2.08 -5.39
CA GLY A 44 14.13 -3.50 -5.17
C GLY A 44 14.10 -4.38 -6.43
N LEU A 45 13.71 -3.84 -7.59
CA LEU A 45 13.84 -4.54 -8.88
C LEU A 45 15.29 -4.68 -9.35
N ASN A 46 16.19 -3.82 -8.87
CA ASN A 46 17.62 -3.91 -9.12
C ASN A 46 18.39 -3.31 -7.94
N LEU A 47 18.79 -4.15 -6.98
CA LEU A 47 19.56 -3.72 -5.81
C LEU A 47 21.03 -3.47 -6.15
N ASP A 48 21.58 -4.14 -7.17
CA ASP A 48 22.99 -3.98 -7.56
C ASP A 48 23.23 -2.61 -8.20
N ASN A 49 22.23 -2.08 -8.91
CA ASN A 49 22.23 -0.74 -9.47
C ASN A 49 20.90 -0.02 -9.20
N PRO A 50 20.72 0.53 -7.97
CA PRO A 50 19.50 1.23 -7.57
C PRO A 50 19.15 2.37 -8.53
N ASN A 51 17.87 2.47 -8.89
CA ASN A 51 17.43 3.48 -9.85
C ASN A 51 17.57 4.90 -9.27
N ARG A 52 18.43 5.70 -9.90
CA ARG A 52 18.79 7.04 -9.41
C ARG A 52 17.65 8.05 -9.52
N LYS A 53 16.83 8.01 -10.59
CA LYS A 53 15.67 8.91 -10.72
C LYS A 53 14.70 8.74 -9.55
N LEU A 54 14.45 7.50 -9.12
CA LEU A 54 13.60 7.19 -7.96
C LEU A 54 14.20 7.69 -6.64
N LEU A 55 15.51 7.48 -6.43
CA LEU A 55 16.21 7.97 -5.23
C LEU A 55 16.22 9.49 -5.15
N ASP A 56 16.54 10.18 -6.25
CA ASP A 56 16.58 11.63 -6.32
C ASP A 56 15.18 12.23 -6.10
N PHE A 57 14.14 11.63 -6.68
CA PHE A 57 12.75 12.00 -6.40
C PHE A 57 12.44 11.88 -4.91
N SER A 58 12.76 10.73 -4.29
CA SER A 58 12.46 10.48 -2.88
C SER A 58 13.12 11.48 -1.92
N LYS A 59 14.35 11.91 -2.21
CA LYS A 59 15.06 12.95 -1.44
C LYS A 59 14.37 14.29 -1.58
N SER A 60 14.13 14.71 -2.83
CA SER A 60 13.59 16.04 -3.13
C SER A 60 12.12 16.24 -2.73
N TYR A 61 11.37 15.16 -2.47
CA TYR A 61 9.97 15.24 -2.07
C TYR A 61 9.81 15.93 -0.70
N PHE A 62 10.62 15.52 0.28
CA PHE A 62 10.52 16.05 1.65
C PHE A 62 11.05 17.47 1.78
N ASP A 63 11.98 17.89 0.92
CA ASP A 63 12.52 19.25 0.91
C ASP A 63 11.47 20.31 0.53
N LYS A 64 10.38 19.89 -0.12
CA LYS A 64 9.40 20.80 -0.75
C LYS A 64 8.08 20.93 0.00
N GLN A 65 7.86 20.15 1.06
CA GLN A 65 6.57 20.10 1.72
C GLN A 65 6.64 20.54 3.19
N ALA A 66 5.85 21.56 3.52
CA ALA A 66 5.49 21.85 4.90
C ALA A 66 4.37 20.86 5.31
N ILE A 67 4.77 19.69 5.82
CA ILE A 67 3.83 18.69 6.32
C ILE A 67 3.77 18.79 7.84
N ASP A 68 2.56 18.88 8.38
CA ASP A 68 2.33 18.85 9.82
C ASP A 68 2.87 17.56 10.42
N LYS A 69 3.48 17.67 11.60
CA LYS A 69 4.06 16.54 12.32
C LYS A 69 3.28 16.20 13.58
N TYR A 70 3.26 14.92 13.93
CA TYR A 70 2.90 14.48 15.27
C TYR A 70 3.97 14.95 16.25
N PHE A 71 3.53 15.59 17.33
CA PHE A 71 4.38 15.87 18.47
C PHE A 71 4.26 14.69 19.44
N SER A 72 5.34 13.91 19.56
CA SER A 72 5.36 12.78 20.50
C SER A 72 5.24 13.30 21.92
N LYS A 73 4.13 12.99 22.59
CA LYS A 73 4.06 12.99 24.05
C LYS A 73 4.16 11.55 24.50
N SER A 74 5.20 11.21 25.26
CA SER A 74 5.27 9.89 25.91
C SER A 74 4.14 9.79 26.93
N GLN A 75 3.13 8.99 26.65
CA GLN A 75 2.08 8.66 27.60
C GLN A 75 2.52 7.42 28.39
N THR A 76 2.79 7.61 29.67
CA THR A 76 3.05 6.51 30.60
C THR A 76 1.72 5.93 31.05
N ILE A 77 1.39 4.71 30.61
CA ILE A 77 0.19 4.01 31.08
C ILE A 77 0.47 3.54 32.50
N GLN A 78 -0.22 4.11 33.49
CA GLN A 78 0.05 3.81 34.90
C GLN A 78 -0.65 2.53 35.40
N LYS A 79 -1.70 2.05 34.71
CA LYS A 79 -2.41 0.81 35.03
C LYS A 79 -2.90 0.12 33.77
N VAL A 80 -2.61 -1.18 33.64
CA VAL A 80 -3.12 -2.02 32.55
C VAL A 80 -4.55 -2.44 32.89
N ASN A 81 -5.54 -2.01 32.11
CA ASN A 81 -6.87 -2.59 32.19
C ASN A 81 -6.86 -4.02 31.63
N PRO A 82 -7.26 -5.05 32.41
CA PRO A 82 -7.13 -6.45 32.02
C PRO A 82 -8.15 -6.92 30.97
N VAL A 83 -9.10 -6.07 30.56
CA VAL A 83 -10.20 -6.41 29.65
C VAL A 83 -10.24 -5.42 28.48
N VAL A 84 -9.14 -5.28 27.76
CA VAL A 84 -9.12 -4.51 26.50
C VAL A 84 -8.85 -5.47 25.35
N SER A 85 -9.80 -5.57 24.45
CA SER A 85 -9.78 -6.46 23.30
C SER A 85 -9.59 -5.70 21.99
N LEU A 86 -9.23 -6.44 20.95
CA LEU A 86 -9.19 -5.91 19.58
C LEU A 86 -10.56 -5.34 19.15
N GLN A 87 -11.66 -5.97 19.57
CA GLN A 87 -13.01 -5.49 19.28
C GLN A 87 -13.29 -4.10 19.88
N ASP A 88 -12.69 -3.78 21.04
CA ASP A 88 -12.84 -2.46 21.65
C ASP A 88 -12.18 -1.38 20.79
N LEU A 89 -11.06 -1.70 20.13
CA LEU A 89 -10.41 -0.78 19.20
C LEU A 89 -11.33 -0.48 18.01
N GLU A 90 -11.91 -1.52 17.42
CA GLU A 90 -12.86 -1.36 16.31
C GLU A 90 -14.08 -0.53 16.74
N ASN A 91 -14.61 -0.74 17.94
CA ASN A 91 -15.74 0.03 18.47
C ASN A 91 -15.38 1.51 18.69
N ALA A 92 -14.18 1.80 19.21
CA ALA A 92 -13.69 3.16 19.38
C ALA A 92 -13.51 3.89 18.04
N LEU A 93 -13.03 3.17 17.01
CA LEU A 93 -12.93 3.70 15.65
C LEU A 93 -14.32 3.96 15.04
N LYS A 94 -15.28 3.05 15.21
CA LYS A 94 -16.67 3.21 14.74
C LYS A 94 -17.38 4.40 15.40
N SER A 95 -17.08 4.65 16.67
CA SER A 95 -17.61 5.80 17.42
C SER A 95 -16.83 7.10 17.20
N ASN A 96 -15.85 7.09 16.30
CA ASN A 96 -14.98 8.23 15.96
C ASN A 96 -14.30 8.87 17.18
N ASN A 97 -13.97 8.06 18.20
CA ASN A 97 -13.34 8.53 19.42
C ASN A 97 -11.83 8.28 19.37
N ARG A 98 -11.09 9.28 18.87
CA ARG A 98 -9.63 9.21 18.71
C ARG A 98 -8.88 8.90 20.01
N GLN A 99 -9.23 9.59 21.10
CA GLN A 99 -8.53 9.41 22.37
C GLN A 99 -8.73 7.98 22.90
N SER A 100 -9.97 7.49 22.86
CA SER A 100 -10.28 6.10 23.23
C SER A 100 -9.53 5.10 22.36
N ALA A 101 -9.48 5.31 21.03
CA ALA A 101 -8.74 4.43 20.13
C ALA A 101 -7.23 4.39 20.43
N ILE A 102 -6.60 5.55 20.71
CA ILE A 102 -5.20 5.62 21.15
C ILE A 102 -5.00 4.89 22.48
N ASP A 103 -5.87 5.11 23.46
CA ASP A 103 -5.76 4.47 24.78
C ASP A 103 -5.91 2.96 24.68
N ILE A 104 -6.87 2.47 23.89
CA ILE A 104 -7.07 1.04 23.64
C ILE A 104 -5.86 0.44 22.90
N PHE A 105 -5.35 1.11 21.86
CA PHE A 105 -4.15 0.67 21.15
C PHE A 105 -2.95 0.53 22.10
N ASN A 106 -2.79 1.52 22.98
CA ASN A 106 -1.77 1.57 24.02
C ASN A 106 -1.88 0.39 25.01
N HIS A 107 -3.07 -0.14 25.27
CA HIS A 107 -3.26 -1.35 26.06
C HIS A 107 -2.95 -2.62 25.26
N ILE A 108 -3.45 -2.72 24.02
CA ILE A 108 -3.23 -3.88 23.15
C ILE A 108 -1.73 -4.14 22.94
N LYS A 109 -0.93 -3.07 22.75
CA LYS A 109 0.53 -3.21 22.56
C LYS A 109 1.29 -3.83 23.74
N LEU A 110 0.70 -3.85 24.94
CA LEU A 110 1.34 -4.47 26.11
C LEU A 110 1.22 -5.99 26.11
N VAL A 111 0.26 -6.54 25.35
CA VAL A 111 -0.12 -7.96 25.40
C VAL A 111 -0.11 -8.65 24.04
N SER A 112 0.23 -7.94 22.96
CA SER A 112 0.25 -8.46 21.59
C SER A 112 1.52 -8.02 20.87
N SER A 113 2.06 -8.90 20.02
CA SER A 113 3.20 -8.52 19.16
C SER A 113 2.78 -7.47 18.13
N GLU A 114 3.75 -6.70 17.65
CA GLU A 114 3.54 -5.64 16.66
C GLU A 114 2.99 -6.17 15.34
N ILE A 115 3.44 -7.37 14.92
CA ILE A 115 2.95 -8.02 13.68
C ILE A 115 1.46 -8.35 13.82
N HIS A 116 1.07 -8.96 14.94
CA HIS A 116 -0.34 -9.27 15.21
C HIS A 116 -1.21 -8.00 15.24
N ILE A 117 -0.70 -6.90 15.80
CA ILE A 117 -1.42 -5.62 15.82
C ILE A 117 -1.56 -5.06 14.41
N LEU A 118 -0.49 -5.04 13.62
CA LEU A 118 -0.53 -4.55 12.23
C LEU A 118 -1.49 -5.36 11.36
N GLU A 119 -1.47 -6.70 11.47
CA GLU A 119 -2.42 -7.55 10.74
C GLU A 119 -3.86 -7.30 11.18
N TYR A 120 -4.09 -6.98 12.46
CA TYR A 120 -5.41 -6.58 12.91
C TYR A 120 -5.83 -5.21 12.36
N LEU A 121 -4.92 -4.23 12.28
CA LEU A 121 -5.20 -2.96 11.61
C LEU A 121 -5.53 -3.17 10.12
N ILE A 122 -4.89 -4.13 9.45
CA ILE A 122 -5.22 -4.52 8.08
C ILE A 122 -6.65 -5.04 8.02
N GLU A 123 -7.07 -5.93 8.93
CA GLU A 123 -8.47 -6.39 8.98
C GLU A 123 -9.44 -5.23 9.13
N ILE A 124 -9.21 -4.31 10.07
CA ILE A 124 -10.07 -3.13 10.26
C ILE A 124 -10.15 -2.33 8.94
N SER A 125 -9.01 -2.07 8.30
CA SER A 125 -8.99 -1.32 7.03
C SER A 125 -9.78 -1.97 5.89
N LEU A 126 -9.87 -3.31 5.87
CA LEU A 126 -10.65 -4.07 4.89
C LEU A 126 -12.15 -4.11 5.20
N LYS A 127 -12.52 -3.88 6.47
CA LYS A 127 -13.91 -3.62 6.90
C LYS A 127 -14.37 -2.19 6.58
N GLN A 128 -13.49 -1.35 6.05
CA GLN A 128 -13.78 0.02 5.63
C GLN A 128 -13.92 0.13 4.11
N SER A 129 -13.99 1.35 3.59
CA SER A 129 -14.11 1.61 2.16
C SER A 129 -12.83 1.26 1.38
N GLY A 130 -11.75 0.86 2.03
CA GLY A 130 -10.49 0.47 1.39
C GLY A 130 -9.56 1.65 1.09
N LYS A 131 -9.92 2.88 1.50
CA LYS A 131 -9.01 4.04 1.41
C LYS A 131 -7.88 3.90 2.42
N SER A 132 -8.19 3.49 3.65
CA SER A 132 -7.21 3.26 4.71
C SER A 132 -6.27 2.10 4.38
N PHE A 133 -6.76 1.08 3.68
CA PHE A 133 -6.01 -0.15 3.38
C PHE A 133 -4.64 0.12 2.74
N LEU A 134 -4.57 0.97 1.71
CA LEU A 134 -3.30 1.21 1.00
C LEU A 134 -2.21 1.74 1.93
N ILE A 135 -2.58 2.61 2.87
CA ILE A 135 -1.64 3.24 3.79
C ILE A 135 -1.32 2.29 4.94
N ILE A 136 -2.32 1.60 5.52
CA ILE A 136 -2.10 0.58 6.56
C ILE A 136 -1.21 -0.57 6.03
N TRP A 137 -1.45 -1.03 4.80
CA TRP A 137 -0.59 -2.02 4.14
C TRP A 137 0.84 -1.51 3.95
N SER A 138 0.99 -0.22 3.61
CA SER A 138 2.30 0.43 3.51
C SER A 138 2.99 0.53 4.88
N LEU A 139 2.26 0.78 5.97
CA LEU A 139 2.79 0.73 7.33
C LEU A 139 3.31 -0.66 7.67
N TYR A 140 2.51 -1.70 7.42
CA TYR A 140 2.92 -3.10 7.63
C TYR A 140 4.24 -3.43 6.91
N LYS A 141 4.31 -3.14 5.61
CA LYS A 141 5.53 -3.35 4.80
C LYS A 141 6.73 -2.52 5.28
N SER A 142 6.48 -1.35 5.86
CA SER A 142 7.52 -0.45 6.40
C SER A 142 8.11 -0.99 7.69
N VAL A 143 7.26 -1.40 8.63
CA VAL A 143 7.69 -1.94 9.92
C VAL A 143 8.50 -3.21 9.74
N LEU A 144 8.04 -4.12 8.86
CA LEU A 144 8.80 -5.33 8.52
C LEU A 144 10.16 -5.03 7.88
N PHE A 145 10.24 -4.00 7.03
CA PHE A 145 11.48 -3.61 6.38
C PHE A 145 12.50 -3.05 7.38
N LEU A 146 12.06 -2.15 8.26
CA LEU A 146 12.94 -1.56 9.28
C LEU A 146 13.40 -2.59 10.32
N LYS A 147 12.67 -3.71 10.47
CA LYS A 147 12.81 -4.65 11.60
C LYS A 147 12.69 -3.95 12.96
N ASP A 148 12.09 -2.76 12.96
CA ASP A 148 11.92 -1.91 14.12
C ASP A 148 10.57 -2.21 14.74
N LYS A 149 10.60 -2.73 15.96
CA LYS A 149 9.42 -3.10 16.73
C LYS A 149 8.84 -1.93 17.51
N ASN A 150 9.33 -0.71 17.31
CA ASN A 150 8.80 0.45 18.00
C ASN A 150 7.46 0.90 17.40
N ILE A 151 6.39 0.28 17.87
CA ILE A 151 5.01 0.55 17.46
C ILE A 151 4.58 2.00 17.73
N ASP A 152 5.19 2.66 18.72
CA ASP A 152 4.87 4.04 19.09
C ASP A 152 5.20 5.03 17.97
N LYS A 153 6.09 4.67 17.03
CA LYS A 153 6.43 5.51 15.89
C LYS A 153 5.25 5.78 14.96
N PHE A 154 4.33 4.81 14.80
CA PHE A 154 3.28 4.90 13.79
C PHE A 154 1.85 4.83 14.36
N LYS A 155 1.68 4.69 15.67
CA LYS A 155 0.34 4.53 16.29
C LYS A 155 -0.61 5.66 15.95
N GLU A 156 -0.16 6.91 16.06
CA GLU A 156 -1.00 8.09 15.84
C GLU A 156 -1.45 8.14 14.38
N LEU A 157 -0.49 7.88 13.48
CA LEU A 157 -0.72 7.78 12.04
C LEU A 157 -1.74 6.68 11.71
N ALA A 158 -1.56 5.47 12.23
CA ALA A 158 -2.46 4.35 11.98
C ALA A 158 -3.90 4.63 12.45
N ILE A 159 -4.06 5.18 13.66
CA ILE A 159 -5.38 5.51 14.20
C ILE A 159 -6.03 6.63 13.39
N ASP A 160 -5.30 7.67 13.03
CA ASP A 160 -5.86 8.77 12.23
C ASP A 160 -6.26 8.31 10.82
N ILE A 161 -5.47 7.44 10.18
CA ILE A 161 -5.83 6.83 8.89
C ILE A 161 -7.17 6.07 9.01
N LEU A 162 -7.33 5.26 10.06
CA LEU A 162 -8.54 4.46 10.25
C LEU A 162 -9.75 5.32 10.60
N LEU A 163 -9.60 6.38 11.41
CA LEU A 163 -10.72 7.27 11.76
C LEU A 163 -11.27 8.04 10.55
N ASN A 164 -10.44 8.29 9.54
CA ASN A 164 -10.82 9.02 8.34
C ASN A 164 -11.34 8.11 7.20
N ASP A 165 -11.47 6.80 7.43
CA ASP A 165 -12.14 5.89 6.49
C ASP A 165 -13.47 5.38 7.06
N LYS A 166 -14.43 5.14 6.18
CA LYS A 166 -15.80 4.76 6.55
C LYS A 166 -15.94 3.25 6.57
N PHE A 167 -16.49 2.73 7.66
CA PHE A 167 -16.93 1.33 7.72
C PHE A 167 -18.00 1.05 6.66
N ARG A 168 -17.94 -0.16 6.09
CA ARG A 168 -18.92 -0.64 5.11
C ARG A 168 -19.70 -1.81 5.69
N ASP A 169 -20.86 -2.08 5.12
CA ASP A 169 -21.58 -3.31 5.38
C ASP A 169 -20.86 -4.49 4.72
N ILE A 170 -20.59 -5.51 5.52
CA ILE A 170 -19.87 -6.71 5.07
C ILE A 170 -20.91 -7.76 4.75
N ASN A 171 -21.25 -7.88 3.47
CA ASN A 171 -22.05 -9.01 3.00
C ASN A 171 -21.16 -10.26 3.05
N GLN A 172 -21.47 -11.15 4.00
CA GLN A 172 -20.84 -12.47 4.11
C GLN A 172 -21.42 -13.38 3.04
N ASN A 173 -21.09 -13.13 1.77
CA ASN A 173 -21.30 -14.13 0.74
C ASN A 173 -20.13 -15.13 0.82
N ASN A 174 -20.44 -16.36 1.23
CA ASN A 174 -19.48 -17.45 1.42
C ASN A 174 -18.89 -18.01 0.10
N SER A 175 -19.09 -17.35 -1.04
CA SER A 175 -18.56 -17.80 -2.32
C SER A 175 -17.13 -17.31 -2.50
N THR A 176 -16.16 -18.23 -2.41
CA THR A 176 -14.77 -17.97 -2.74
C THR A 176 -14.67 -17.45 -4.18
N THR A 177 -14.21 -16.22 -4.35
CA THR A 177 -14.09 -15.60 -5.67
C THR A 177 -12.64 -15.67 -6.16
N ASN A 178 -12.42 -16.17 -7.37
CA ASN A 178 -11.09 -16.08 -7.99
C ASN A 178 -10.73 -14.60 -8.22
N ILE A 179 -9.88 -14.04 -7.36
CA ILE A 179 -9.51 -12.62 -7.39
C ILE A 179 -8.85 -12.17 -8.69
N ASN A 180 -8.33 -13.10 -9.51
CA ASN A 180 -7.73 -12.75 -10.80
C ASN A 180 -8.78 -12.33 -11.85
N VAL A 181 -10.07 -12.60 -11.61
CA VAL A 181 -11.16 -12.17 -12.50
C VAL A 181 -11.25 -10.65 -12.58
N PHE A 182 -10.99 -9.94 -11.49
CA PHE A 182 -11.05 -8.47 -11.44
C PHE A 182 -10.02 -7.78 -12.34
N LEU A 183 -8.92 -8.46 -12.71
CA LEU A 183 -7.93 -7.91 -13.65
C LEU A 183 -8.52 -7.71 -15.06
N LYS A 184 -9.61 -8.43 -15.40
CA LYS A 184 -10.32 -8.30 -16.68
C LYS A 184 -11.24 -7.08 -16.76
N LEU A 185 -11.39 -6.34 -15.66
CA LEU A 185 -12.22 -5.14 -15.61
C LEU A 185 -11.45 -3.94 -16.17
N ASP A 186 -12.15 -2.89 -16.60
CA ASP A 186 -11.55 -1.60 -16.88
C ASP A 186 -11.32 -0.83 -15.57
N LEU A 187 -10.12 -1.02 -15.01
CA LEU A 187 -9.71 -0.44 -13.73
C LEU A 187 -9.12 0.96 -13.97
N SER A 188 -9.64 1.97 -13.27
CA SER A 188 -8.94 3.26 -13.14
C SER A 188 -7.58 3.09 -12.46
N ILE A 189 -6.71 4.11 -12.51
CA ILE A 189 -5.39 4.07 -11.86
C ILE A 189 -5.52 3.78 -10.35
N ASP A 190 -6.44 4.46 -9.67
CA ASP A 190 -6.72 4.23 -8.25
C ASP A 190 -7.26 2.82 -7.98
N SER A 191 -8.17 2.34 -8.83
CA SER A 191 -8.73 0.99 -8.72
C SER A 191 -7.65 -0.08 -8.94
N LEU A 192 -6.74 0.15 -9.87
CA LEU A 192 -5.61 -0.72 -10.15
C LEU A 192 -4.62 -0.73 -8.97
N ASN A 193 -4.38 0.42 -8.36
CA ASN A 193 -3.54 0.53 -7.17
C ASN A 193 -4.12 -0.25 -5.98
N LEU A 194 -5.41 -0.05 -5.70
CA LEU A 194 -6.12 -0.82 -4.68
C LEU A 194 -6.10 -2.32 -4.98
N TYR A 195 -6.47 -2.72 -6.20
CA TYR A 195 -6.51 -4.12 -6.61
C TYR A 195 -5.15 -4.81 -6.51
N ALA A 196 -4.09 -4.16 -7.00
CA ALA A 196 -2.74 -4.71 -6.99
C ALA A 196 -2.27 -5.04 -5.57
N HIS A 197 -2.51 -4.11 -4.63
CA HIS A 197 -2.10 -4.26 -3.24
C HIS A 197 -3.00 -5.22 -2.46
N LEU A 198 -4.29 -5.29 -2.75
CA LEU A 198 -5.17 -6.33 -2.22
C LEU A 198 -4.73 -7.71 -2.69
N ASN A 199 -4.36 -7.87 -3.97
CA ASN A 199 -3.84 -9.13 -4.50
C ASN A 199 -2.48 -9.52 -3.89
N GLU A 200 -1.62 -8.55 -3.60
CA GLU A 200 -0.39 -8.77 -2.83
C GLU A 200 -0.70 -9.26 -1.41
N ALA A 201 -1.57 -8.58 -0.67
CA ALA A 201 -1.94 -8.97 0.69
C ALA A 201 -2.62 -10.35 0.73
N TYR A 202 -3.49 -10.65 -0.24
CA TYR A 202 -4.17 -11.94 -0.36
C TYR A 202 -3.20 -13.12 -0.50
N LYS A 203 -2.08 -12.90 -1.20
CA LYS A 203 -1.05 -13.92 -1.49
C LYS A 203 0.15 -13.86 -0.55
N THR A 204 0.12 -12.96 0.44
CA THR A 204 1.16 -12.87 1.45
C THR A 204 0.85 -13.87 2.57
N ASP A 205 1.89 -14.52 3.07
CA ASP A 205 1.79 -15.39 4.24
C ASP A 205 1.60 -14.53 5.50
N LEU A 206 0.36 -14.44 5.97
CA LEU A 206 -0.08 -13.64 7.11
C LEU A 206 -0.63 -14.57 8.18
N ILE A 207 -0.42 -14.22 9.45
CA ILE A 207 -0.91 -15.01 10.58
C ILE A 207 -2.44 -15.05 10.60
N ARG A 208 -3.08 -13.97 10.16
CA ARG A 208 -4.54 -13.78 10.07
C ARG A 208 -5.07 -13.95 8.63
N SER A 209 -4.33 -14.67 7.78
CA SER A 209 -4.59 -14.82 6.35
C SER A 209 -6.03 -15.23 6.02
N GLU A 210 -6.61 -16.19 6.74
CA GLU A 210 -7.98 -16.67 6.46
C GLU A 210 -9.03 -15.54 6.52
N ASN A 211 -9.00 -14.73 7.58
CA ASN A 211 -9.96 -13.65 7.75
C ASN A 211 -9.65 -12.47 6.81
N ILE A 212 -8.37 -12.15 6.63
CA ILE A 212 -7.92 -11.11 5.71
C ILE A 212 -8.35 -11.44 4.27
N GLN A 213 -8.19 -12.69 3.81
CA GLN A 213 -8.59 -13.13 2.48
C GLN A 213 -10.12 -12.99 2.27
N LYS A 214 -10.93 -13.42 3.24
CA LYS A 214 -12.40 -13.24 3.20
C LYS A 214 -12.78 -11.75 3.10
N LEU A 215 -12.13 -10.90 3.87
CA LEU A 215 -12.37 -9.45 3.84
C LEU A 215 -11.94 -8.80 2.52
N ILE A 216 -10.81 -9.25 1.94
CA ILE A 216 -10.35 -8.82 0.62
C ILE A 216 -11.37 -9.19 -0.46
N GLU A 217 -11.82 -10.44 -0.51
CA GLU A 217 -12.81 -10.90 -1.50
C GLU A 217 -14.11 -10.07 -1.40
N SER A 218 -14.61 -9.86 -0.18
CA SER A 218 -15.77 -9.01 0.07
C SER A 218 -15.57 -7.57 -0.39
N LEU A 219 -14.39 -6.98 -0.16
CA LEU A 219 -14.08 -5.62 -0.59
C LEU A 219 -13.99 -5.51 -2.11
N LEU A 220 -13.36 -6.48 -2.78
CA LEU A 220 -13.24 -6.52 -4.24
C LEU A 220 -14.60 -6.59 -4.91
N VAL A 221 -15.48 -7.49 -4.45
CA VAL A 221 -16.86 -7.60 -4.97
C VAL A 221 -17.60 -6.28 -4.76
N HIS A 222 -17.53 -5.71 -3.55
CA HIS A 222 -18.21 -4.45 -3.27
C HIS A 222 -17.70 -3.29 -4.14
N LYS A 223 -16.38 -3.18 -4.34
CA LYS A 223 -15.76 -2.06 -5.06
C LYS A 223 -15.89 -2.14 -6.56
N PHE A 224 -15.88 -3.35 -7.11
CA PHE A 224 -15.73 -3.55 -8.54
C PHE A 224 -16.96 -4.19 -9.20
N LYS A 225 -18.07 -4.39 -8.47
CA LYS A 225 -19.32 -4.97 -8.99
C LYS A 225 -19.87 -4.27 -10.23
N ASP A 226 -19.73 -2.95 -10.32
CA ASP A 226 -20.34 -2.14 -11.38
C ASP A 226 -19.36 -1.83 -12.53
N LEU A 227 -18.13 -2.34 -12.45
CA LEU A 227 -17.14 -2.15 -13.51
C LEU A 227 -17.40 -3.11 -14.67
N LYS A 228 -17.18 -2.61 -15.89
CA LYS A 228 -17.26 -3.40 -17.11
C LYS A 228 -15.97 -4.16 -17.35
N ASN A 229 -16.06 -5.25 -18.10
CA ASN A 229 -14.87 -5.88 -18.67
C ASN A 229 -14.16 -4.89 -19.60
N ASN A 230 -12.84 -4.99 -19.66
CA ASN A 230 -12.06 -4.24 -20.63
C ASN A 230 -12.05 -4.94 -22.00
N ASP A 231 -11.81 -4.16 -23.05
CA ASP A 231 -11.83 -4.63 -24.45
C ASP A 231 -10.67 -5.57 -24.81
N TYR A 232 -9.77 -5.91 -23.87
CA TYR A 232 -8.61 -6.76 -24.14
C TYR A 232 -9.01 -8.09 -24.78
N LEU A 233 -10.12 -8.69 -24.31
CA LEU A 233 -10.59 -9.99 -24.79
C LEU A 233 -11.16 -9.93 -26.22
N GLU A 234 -11.54 -8.74 -26.69
CA GLU A 234 -12.17 -8.54 -27.99
C GLU A 234 -11.17 -8.16 -29.09
N LYS A 235 -9.96 -7.70 -28.71
CA LYS A 235 -8.94 -7.22 -29.65
C LYS A 235 -7.79 -8.22 -29.75
N LYS A 236 -7.28 -8.49 -30.97
CA LYS A 236 -5.95 -9.10 -31.17
C LYS A 236 -4.88 -8.11 -30.70
N TYR A 237 -4.71 -8.01 -29.39
CA TYR A 237 -3.83 -7.04 -28.76
C TYR A 237 -2.37 -7.49 -28.85
N GLU A 238 -1.56 -6.66 -29.50
CA GLU A 238 -0.11 -6.76 -29.54
C GLU A 238 0.49 -5.66 -28.66
N PRO A 239 1.26 -6.01 -27.60
CA PRO A 239 1.79 -5.01 -26.67
C PRO A 239 2.81 -4.06 -27.30
N LYS A 240 2.68 -2.76 -27.03
CA LYS A 240 3.68 -1.72 -27.34
C LYS A 240 5.00 -1.97 -26.60
N TYR A 241 4.96 -2.58 -25.43
CA TYR A 241 6.13 -2.94 -24.61
C TYR A 241 6.34 -4.46 -24.54
N PRO A 242 6.70 -5.14 -25.64
CA PRO A 242 6.85 -6.60 -25.67
C PRO A 242 7.98 -7.10 -24.76
N LYS A 243 8.95 -6.23 -24.44
CA LYS A 243 10.02 -6.53 -23.47
C LYS A 243 9.49 -6.79 -22.05
N LEU A 244 8.31 -6.31 -21.68
CA LEU A 244 7.68 -6.67 -20.40
C LEU A 244 7.26 -8.14 -20.35
N ILE A 245 6.98 -8.78 -21.50
CA ILE A 245 6.69 -10.21 -21.55
C ILE A 245 7.97 -11.02 -21.30
N THR A 246 9.08 -10.63 -21.94
CA THR A 246 10.33 -11.40 -21.92
C THR A 246 11.19 -11.11 -20.69
N LYS A 247 11.38 -9.84 -20.35
CA LYS A 247 12.18 -9.40 -19.19
C LYS A 247 11.36 -9.33 -17.90
N GLY A 248 10.04 -9.21 -17.97
CA GLY A 248 9.18 -9.08 -16.79
C GLY A 248 9.32 -7.73 -16.07
N ARG A 249 8.97 -7.73 -14.78
CA ARG A 249 8.94 -6.53 -13.93
C ARG A 249 10.24 -5.69 -13.86
N PRO A 250 11.48 -6.22 -13.99
CA PRO A 250 12.67 -5.37 -14.03
C PRO A 250 12.68 -4.34 -15.16
N TYR A 251 11.98 -4.62 -16.28
CA TYR A 251 11.87 -3.67 -17.40
C TYR A 251 11.08 -2.39 -17.04
N ILE A 252 10.35 -2.38 -15.92
CA ILE A 252 9.72 -1.16 -15.39
C ILE A 252 10.79 -0.08 -15.09
N LEU A 253 12.00 -0.48 -14.67
CA LEU A 253 13.10 0.47 -14.46
C LEU A 253 13.59 1.08 -15.77
N ASP A 254 13.60 0.31 -16.85
CA ASP A 254 13.94 0.81 -18.20
C ASP A 254 12.92 1.87 -18.64
N LEU A 255 11.62 1.63 -18.39
CA LEU A 255 10.57 2.60 -18.67
C LEU A 255 10.78 3.91 -17.89
N ILE A 256 11.04 3.83 -16.57
CA ILE A 256 11.32 5.01 -15.74
C ILE A 256 12.52 5.81 -16.27
N ASN A 257 13.56 5.12 -16.72
CA ASN A 257 14.75 5.76 -17.26
C ASN A 257 14.49 6.46 -18.61
N GLN A 258 13.62 5.89 -19.42
CA GLN A 258 13.21 6.44 -20.72
C GLN A 258 12.17 7.55 -20.64
N MET A 259 11.46 7.69 -19.50
CA MET A 259 10.51 8.78 -19.30
C MET A 259 11.20 10.15 -19.37
N GLU A 260 10.72 10.99 -20.27
CA GLU A 260 11.14 12.40 -20.41
C GLU A 260 10.49 13.30 -19.36
N CYS A 261 9.29 12.94 -18.89
CA CYS A 261 8.59 13.68 -17.84
C CYS A 261 9.28 13.52 -16.47
N LYS A 262 9.02 14.49 -15.58
CA LYS A 262 9.43 14.39 -14.18
C LYS A 262 8.56 13.34 -13.48
N LEU A 263 9.20 12.48 -12.70
CA LEU A 263 8.46 11.58 -11.80
C LEU A 263 7.58 12.40 -10.84
N ASN A 264 6.38 11.89 -10.61
CA ASN A 264 5.45 12.37 -9.61
C ASN A 264 4.90 11.18 -8.80
N VAL A 265 4.11 11.47 -7.76
CA VAL A 265 3.55 10.45 -6.87
C VAL A 265 2.68 9.45 -7.64
N ASP A 266 1.82 9.94 -8.54
CA ASP A 266 0.84 9.09 -9.25
C ASP A 266 1.52 8.11 -10.20
N ILE A 267 2.54 8.55 -10.95
CA ILE A 267 3.37 7.69 -11.80
C ILE A 267 4.03 6.59 -10.97
N ILE A 268 4.59 6.95 -9.81
CA ILE A 268 5.28 5.99 -8.94
C ILE A 268 4.33 4.92 -8.42
N LEU A 269 3.17 5.33 -7.90
CA LEU A 269 2.16 4.40 -7.39
C LEU A 269 1.60 3.50 -8.49
N PHE A 270 1.34 4.07 -9.67
CA PHE A 270 0.87 3.31 -10.81
C PHE A 270 1.89 2.25 -11.26
N LEU A 271 3.16 2.62 -11.43
CA LEU A 271 4.21 1.68 -11.81
C LEU A 271 4.46 0.61 -10.74
N ASP A 272 4.35 0.95 -9.46
CA ASP A 272 4.42 -0.03 -8.37
C ASP A 272 3.22 -0.99 -8.38
N SER A 273 2.03 -0.52 -8.76
CA SER A 273 0.84 -1.34 -8.95
C SER A 273 1.07 -2.38 -10.05
N ILE A 274 1.61 -1.94 -11.20
CA ILE A 274 2.00 -2.82 -12.31
C ILE A 274 3.05 -3.84 -11.85
N ARG A 275 4.12 -3.38 -11.19
CA ARG A 275 5.16 -4.25 -10.61
C ARG A 275 4.56 -5.31 -9.68
N THR A 276 3.63 -4.90 -8.83
CA THR A 276 2.95 -5.77 -7.86
C THR A 276 2.13 -6.83 -8.57
N LEU A 277 1.33 -6.44 -9.58
CA LEU A 277 0.55 -7.38 -10.38
C LEU A 277 1.46 -8.41 -11.07
N PHE A 278 2.57 -7.99 -11.69
CA PHE A 278 3.54 -8.90 -12.29
C PHE A 278 4.16 -9.89 -11.29
N ARG A 279 4.37 -9.47 -10.03
CA ARG A 279 4.94 -10.34 -8.99
C ARG A 279 3.94 -11.39 -8.51
N PHE A 280 2.68 -11.00 -8.37
CA PHE A 280 1.65 -11.78 -7.71
C PHE A 280 0.59 -12.30 -8.67
N ASN A 281 0.90 -12.43 -9.96
CA ASN A 281 0.04 -13.11 -10.94
C ASN A 281 0.83 -14.08 -11.79
N ASP A 282 0.11 -15.06 -12.33
CA ASP A 282 0.66 -16.01 -13.28
C ASP A 282 1.02 -15.31 -14.60
N LYS A 283 2.02 -15.86 -15.31
CA LYS A 283 2.45 -15.36 -16.63
C LYS A 283 1.33 -15.24 -17.66
N LYS A 284 0.28 -16.07 -17.57
CA LYS A 284 -0.91 -16.00 -18.44
C LYS A 284 -1.65 -14.65 -18.35
N ASN A 285 -1.54 -13.96 -17.22
CA ASN A 285 -2.16 -12.66 -16.98
C ASN A 285 -1.26 -11.48 -17.39
N HIS A 286 0.03 -11.70 -17.73
CA HIS A 286 0.97 -10.61 -18.00
C HIS A 286 0.54 -9.71 -19.16
N LYS A 287 0.01 -10.28 -20.24
CA LYS A 287 -0.47 -9.46 -21.37
C LYS A 287 -1.60 -8.50 -20.95
N LEU A 288 -2.49 -8.94 -20.07
CA LEU A 288 -3.57 -8.11 -19.53
C LEU A 288 -3.04 -7.01 -18.60
N ILE A 289 -1.99 -7.31 -17.82
CA ILE A 289 -1.29 -6.31 -17.00
C ILE A 289 -0.61 -5.26 -17.89
N ILE A 290 0.02 -5.68 -18.99
CA ILE A 290 0.66 -4.76 -19.94
C ILE A 290 -0.39 -3.89 -20.65
N TYR A 291 -1.56 -4.45 -20.97
CA TYR A 291 -2.68 -3.70 -21.51
C TYR A 291 -3.13 -2.57 -20.58
N HIS A 292 -3.27 -2.86 -19.28
CA HIS A 292 -3.55 -1.83 -18.27
C HIS A 292 -2.46 -0.77 -18.20
N LEU A 293 -1.18 -1.18 -18.21
CA LEU A 293 -0.06 -0.25 -18.25
C LEU A 293 -0.18 0.70 -19.44
N GLU A 294 -0.31 0.16 -20.65
CA GLU A 294 -0.29 0.94 -21.89
C GLU A 294 -1.46 1.91 -21.98
N ASN A 295 -2.66 1.47 -21.63
CA ASN A 295 -3.86 2.31 -21.71
C ASN A 295 -3.88 3.46 -20.70
N LYS A 296 -3.29 3.28 -19.52
CA LYS A 296 -3.33 4.31 -18.47
C LYS A 296 -2.07 5.15 -18.41
N MET A 297 -0.94 4.67 -18.95
CA MET A 297 0.30 5.44 -18.94
C MET A 297 0.20 6.72 -19.79
N GLU A 298 -0.60 6.73 -20.86
CA GLU A 298 -0.83 7.94 -21.66
C GLU A 298 -1.52 9.06 -20.87
N SER A 299 -2.45 8.72 -19.96
CA SER A 299 -3.11 9.72 -19.10
C SER A 299 -2.21 10.36 -18.04
N LEU A 300 -1.01 9.80 -17.80
CA LEU A 300 -0.07 10.29 -16.79
C LEU A 300 1.02 11.22 -17.35
N TYR A 301 1.09 11.38 -18.67
CA TYR A 301 2.05 12.27 -19.34
C TYR A 301 1.52 13.69 -19.59
N VAL A 302 0.31 13.99 -19.12
CA VAL A 302 -0.36 15.30 -19.27
C VAL A 302 0.07 16.24 -18.16
#